data_AF-A0AAW3K6M8-F1
#
_entry.id   AF-A0AAW3K6M8-F1
#
_cell.length_a   1.000
_cell.length_b   1.000
_cell.length_c   1.000
_cell.angle_alpha   90.00
_cell.angle_beta   90.00
_cell.angle_gamma   90.00
#
_symmetry.space_group_name_H-M   'P 1'
#
loop_
_entity.id
_entity.type
_entity.pdbx_description
1 polymer ?
#
loop_
_entity_poly.entity_id
_entity_poly.type
_entity_poly.pdbx_seq_one_letter_code
_entity_poly.pdbx_strand_id
1 'polypeptide(L)'
;MQYIKSQSDLQQVSDESIRASISLHIQTLEHQYDEPYQATLHGWFFICEDDNDLTESFPQLSFSLSEKLSLGEVEFVEKKHDWYEVYIMLNDNEGILIYVPTEILERHKINQI
;
A
#
# COMPACT_ATOMS: atom_id res chain seq x y z
N MET A 1 -7.52 -2.04 8.17
CA MET A 1 -6.25 -1.68 7.51
C MET A 1 -5.05 -1.77 8.45
N GLN A 2 -3.93 -2.27 7.95
CA GLN A 2 -2.62 -2.25 8.61
C GLN A 2 -1.69 -1.17 8.05
N TYR A 3 -0.80 -0.66 8.91
CA TYR A 3 0.14 0.41 8.60
C TYR A 3 1.58 -0.01 8.90
N ILE A 4 2.40 -0.09 7.86
CA ILE A 4 3.76 -0.64 7.97
C ILE A 4 4.77 0.46 7.65
N LYS A 5 5.55 0.86 8.67
CA LYS A 5 6.62 1.86 8.57
C LYS A 5 8.02 1.29 8.82
N SER A 6 8.11 0.01 9.17
CA SER A 6 9.36 -0.66 9.52
C SER A 6 9.24 -2.18 9.38
N GLN A 7 10.38 -2.87 9.39
CA GLN A 7 10.38 -4.34 9.41
C GLN A 7 9.72 -4.92 10.67
N SER A 8 9.75 -4.22 11.81
CA SER A 8 9.08 -4.69 13.03
C SER A 8 7.56 -4.74 12.90
N ASP A 9 6.97 -3.85 12.10
CA ASP A 9 5.51 -3.80 11.89
C ASP A 9 5.02 -5.03 11.12
N LEU A 10 5.90 -5.67 10.34
CA LEU A 10 5.58 -6.89 9.58
C LEU A 10 5.19 -8.09 10.45
N GLN A 11 5.50 -8.06 11.74
CA GLN A 11 5.09 -9.11 12.68
C GLN A 11 3.56 -9.21 12.82
N GLN A 12 2.83 -8.15 12.47
CA GLN A 12 1.37 -8.09 12.55
C GLN A 12 0.66 -8.50 11.24
N VAL A 13 1.43 -8.68 10.16
CA VAL A 13 0.91 -9.05 8.85
C VAL A 13 0.65 -10.56 8.79
N SER A 14 -0.62 -10.93 8.67
CA SER A 14 -1.08 -12.32 8.61
C SER A 14 -0.84 -12.97 7.25
N ASP A 15 -1.00 -12.22 6.17
CA ASP A 15 -0.73 -12.69 4.81
C ASP A 15 0.78 -12.81 4.56
N GLU A 16 1.27 -14.05 4.45
CA GLU A 16 2.69 -14.30 4.30
C GLU A 16 3.27 -13.79 2.98
N SER A 17 2.47 -13.77 1.91
CA SER A 17 2.89 -13.32 0.58
C SER A 17 3.04 -11.80 0.56
N ILE A 18 2.07 -11.08 1.11
CA ILE A 18 2.14 -9.62 1.27
C ILE A 18 3.30 -9.26 2.21
N ARG A 19 3.43 -9.96 3.35
CA ARG A 19 4.53 -9.76 4.30
C ARG A 19 5.90 -9.94 3.64
N ALA A 20 6.06 -10.99 2.83
CA ALA A 20 7.30 -11.26 2.11
C ALA A 20 7.59 -10.19 1.04
N SER A 21 6.56 -9.74 0.32
CA SER A 21 6.69 -8.67 -0.69
C SER A 21 7.18 -7.36 -0.06
N ILE A 22 6.55 -6.92 1.03
CA ILE A 22 6.95 -5.70 1.73
C ILE A 22 8.36 -5.85 2.32
N SER A 23 8.68 -7.00 2.92
CA SER A 23 10.02 -7.26 3.47
C SER A 23 11.10 -7.15 2.38
N LEU A 24 10.86 -7.74 1.21
CA LEU A 24 11.77 -7.64 0.07
C LEU A 24 11.91 -6.19 -0.42
N HIS A 25 10.82 -5.43 -0.45
CA HIS A 25 10.85 -4.02 -0.84
C HIS A 25 11.73 -3.20 0.11
N ILE A 26 11.55 -3.37 1.42
CA ILE A 26 12.37 -2.71 2.45
C ILE A 26 13.85 -3.10 2.27
N GLN A 27 14.16 -4.40 2.17
CA GLN A 27 15.54 -4.87 2.00
C GLN A 27 16.19 -4.36 0.71
N THR A 28 15.41 -4.23 -0.37
CA THR A 28 15.90 -3.69 -1.65
C THR A 28 16.27 -2.22 -1.51
N LEU A 29 15.46 -1.42 -0.82
CA LEU A 29 15.76 -0.03 -0.54
C LEU A 29 17.00 0.11 0.35
N GLU A 30 17.09 -0.70 1.42
CA GLU A 30 18.26 -0.72 2.31
C GLU A 30 19.55 -1.02 1.55
N HIS A 31 19.50 -2.00 0.65
CA HIS A 31 20.64 -2.36 -0.17
C HIS A 31 20.99 -1.29 -1.22
N GLN A 32 19.98 -0.68 -1.85
CA GLN A 32 20.18 0.31 -2.90
C GLN A 32 20.82 1.61 -2.36
N TYR A 33 20.44 2.02 -1.16
CA TYR A 33 20.93 3.26 -0.54
C TYR A 33 22.06 3.04 0.47
N ASP A 34 22.41 1.79 0.79
CA ASP A 34 23.40 1.41 1.81
C ASP A 34 23.11 2.03 3.20
N GLU A 35 21.83 2.16 3.53
CA GLU A 35 21.32 2.79 4.76
C GLU A 35 20.10 2.03 5.30
N PRO A 36 19.82 2.08 6.62
CA PRO A 36 18.61 1.49 7.18
C PRO A 36 17.35 2.17 6.62
N TYR A 37 16.30 1.39 6.39
CA TYR A 37 15.06 1.91 5.83
C TYR A 37 14.39 2.92 6.77
N GLN A 38 14.00 4.07 6.21
CA GLN A 38 13.25 5.10 6.89
C GLN A 38 12.00 5.46 6.08
N ALA A 39 10.82 5.24 6.67
CA ALA A 39 9.55 5.51 6.03
C ALA A 39 9.40 6.98 5.58
N THR A 40 10.00 7.93 6.29
CA THR A 40 9.97 9.36 5.95
C THR A 40 10.82 9.72 4.73
N LEU A 41 11.72 8.83 4.30
CA LEU A 41 12.59 9.04 3.14
C LEU A 41 12.17 8.22 1.92
N HIS A 42 11.59 7.05 2.15
CA HIS A 42 11.27 6.09 1.08
C HIS A 42 9.79 5.76 0.98
N GLY A 43 8.94 6.49 1.72
CA GLY A 43 7.51 6.18 1.79
C GLY A 43 7.23 4.99 2.69
N TRP A 44 5.97 4.59 2.80
CA TRP A 44 5.52 3.49 3.68
C TRP A 44 4.42 2.65 3.02
N PHE A 45 3.95 1.61 3.72
CA PHE A 45 2.99 0.65 3.18
C PHE A 45 1.66 0.63 3.94
N PHE A 46 0.60 0.35 3.20
CA PHE A 46 -0.73 0.05 3.74
C PHE A 46 -1.20 -1.31 3.25
N ILE A 47 -1.96 -2.02 4.08
CA ILE A 47 -2.64 -3.27 3.70
C ILE A 47 -4.12 -3.11 3.99
N CYS A 48 -4.96 -3.21 2.95
CA CYS A 48 -6.41 -3.24 3.11
C CYS A 48 -6.84 -4.62 3.62
N GLU A 49 -7.68 -4.63 4.64
CA GLU A 49 -8.23 -5.82 5.30
C GLU A 49 -9.72 -5.98 5.04
N ASP A 50 -10.43 -4.88 4.76
CA ASP A 50 -11.86 -4.90 4.41
C ASP A 50 -12.25 -3.83 3.36
N ASP A 51 -13.52 -3.84 2.97
CA ASP A 51 -14.06 -2.93 1.95
C ASP A 51 -14.06 -1.45 2.39
N ASN A 52 -14.14 -1.17 3.70
CA ASN A 52 -14.15 0.21 4.21
C ASN A 52 -12.78 0.86 4.05
N ASP A 53 -11.69 0.07 4.12
CA ASP A 53 -10.33 0.56 3.93
C ASP A 53 -10.11 1.19 2.54
N LEU A 54 -10.98 0.90 1.56
CA LEU A 54 -10.95 1.55 0.26
C LEU A 54 -11.56 2.96 0.28
N THR A 55 -12.59 3.15 1.11
CA THR A 55 -13.44 4.35 1.11
C THR A 55 -13.11 5.33 2.22
N GLU A 56 -12.55 4.85 3.33
CA GLU A 56 -12.08 5.69 4.42
C GLU A 56 -10.76 6.37 4.05
N SER A 57 -10.55 7.57 4.61
CA SER A 57 -9.28 8.26 4.43
C SER A 57 -8.15 7.51 5.13
N PHE A 58 -7.00 7.42 4.47
CA PHE A 58 -5.81 6.87 5.11
C PHE A 58 -5.42 7.68 6.35
N PRO A 59 -4.92 7.04 7.43
CA PRO A 59 -4.43 7.74 8.60
C PRO A 59 -3.46 8.86 8.23
N GLN A 60 -3.74 10.08 8.71
CA GLN A 60 -2.94 11.29 8.48
C GLN A 60 -2.98 11.84 7.05
N LEU A 61 -3.79 11.26 6.17
CA LEU A 61 -4.04 11.76 4.81
C LEU A 61 -5.51 12.18 4.68
N SER A 62 -5.79 13.10 3.76
CA SER A 62 -7.13 13.67 3.56
C SER A 62 -7.93 12.99 2.42
N PHE A 63 -7.45 11.84 1.92
CA PHE A 63 -8.02 11.15 0.78
C PHE A 63 -8.14 9.64 1.05
N SER A 64 -9.06 9.00 0.34
CA SER A 64 -9.21 7.54 0.32
C SER A 64 -8.61 6.91 -0.94
N LEU A 65 -8.43 5.59 -0.95
CA LEU A 65 -7.96 4.89 -2.13
C LEU A 65 -8.99 4.96 -3.27
N SER A 66 -10.28 4.81 -2.97
CA SER A 66 -11.35 4.85 -3.97
C SER A 66 -11.41 6.21 -4.67
N GLU A 67 -11.21 7.30 -3.92
CA GLU A 67 -11.13 8.65 -4.47
C GLU A 67 -9.97 8.76 -5.46
N LYS A 68 -8.75 8.39 -5.04
CA LYS A 68 -7.55 8.46 -5.88
C LYS A 68 -7.66 7.61 -7.15
N LEU A 69 -8.19 6.39 -7.03
CA LEU A 69 -8.46 5.53 -8.18
C LEU A 69 -9.48 6.15 -9.14
N SER A 70 -10.55 6.76 -8.62
CA SER A 70 -11.61 7.37 -9.46
C SER A 70 -11.13 8.61 -10.22
N LEU A 71 -10.21 9.37 -9.63
CA LEU A 71 -9.61 10.56 -10.24
C LEU A 71 -8.43 10.24 -11.16
N GLY A 72 -7.95 8.99 -11.17
CA GLY A 72 -6.73 8.61 -11.88
C GLY A 72 -5.46 9.20 -11.27
N GLU A 73 -5.50 9.59 -9.99
CA GLU A 73 -4.39 10.18 -9.24
C GLU A 73 -3.55 9.08 -8.56
N VAL A 74 -3.20 8.06 -9.34
CA VAL A 74 -2.35 6.95 -8.91
C VAL A 74 -1.25 6.77 -9.94
N GLU A 75 -0.03 6.50 -9.49
CA GLU A 75 1.12 6.33 -10.39
C GLU A 75 1.05 5.00 -11.13
N PHE A 76 0.66 3.94 -10.41
CA PHE A 76 0.37 2.65 -11.01
C PHE A 76 -0.59 1.83 -10.16
N VAL A 77 -1.23 0.88 -10.85
CA VAL A 77 -2.01 -0.21 -10.26
C VAL A 77 -1.53 -1.50 -10.92
N GLU A 78 -0.86 -2.36 -10.15
CA GLU A 78 -0.34 -3.63 -10.64
C GLU A 78 -1.09 -4.79 -10.02
N LYS A 79 -1.59 -5.72 -10.84
CA LYS A 79 -2.24 -6.95 -10.35
C LYS A 79 -1.18 -8.02 -10.11
N LYS A 80 -1.07 -8.50 -8.87
CA LYS A 80 -0.34 -9.72 -8.49
C LYS A 80 -1.32 -10.90 -8.46
N HIS A 81 -0.89 -12.05 -7.92
CA HIS A 81 -1.73 -13.25 -7.91
C HIS A 81 -2.99 -13.04 -7.06
N ASP A 82 -2.80 -12.64 -5.79
CA ASP A 82 -3.88 -12.55 -4.80
C ASP A 82 -4.17 -11.10 -4.35
N TRP A 83 -3.36 -10.13 -4.74
CA TRP A 83 -3.55 -8.71 -4.40
C TRP A 83 -3.22 -7.77 -5.55
N TYR A 84 -3.59 -6.51 -5.40
CA TYR A 84 -3.16 -5.39 -6.20
C TYR A 84 -2.16 -4.55 -5.41
N GLU A 85 -1.13 -4.05 -6.09
CA GLU A 85 -0.24 -3.02 -5.59
C GLU A 85 -0.64 -1.70 -6.22
N VAL A 86 -0.98 -0.71 -5.39
CA VAL A 86 -1.32 0.64 -5.84
C VAL A 86 -0.32 1.62 -5.26
N TYR A 87 0.34 2.38 -6.13
CA TYR A 87 1.30 3.39 -5.70
C TYR A 87 0.75 4.79 -5.89
N ILE A 88 0.89 5.62 -4.86
CA ILE A 88 0.43 7.00 -4.83
C ILE A 88 1.57 7.87 -4.31
N MET A 89 2.00 8.84 -5.11
CA MET A 89 2.92 9.89 -4.67
C MET A 89 2.18 10.89 -3.78
N LEU A 90 2.73 11.19 -2.60
CA LEU A 90 2.23 12.22 -1.70
C LEU A 90 2.86 13.58 -2.00
N ASN A 91 4.14 13.57 -2.39
CA ASN A 91 4.92 14.72 -2.83
C ASN A 91 6.11 14.22 -3.67
N ASP A 92 7.03 15.12 -4.05
CA ASP A 92 8.16 14.80 -4.94
C ASP A 92 9.08 13.67 -4.42
N ASN A 93 9.09 13.39 -3.11
CA ASN A 93 10.04 12.46 -2.48
C ASN A 93 9.39 11.36 -1.65
N GLU A 94 8.07 11.40 -1.46
CA GLU A 94 7.37 10.49 -0.55
C GLU A 94 6.15 9.91 -1.26
N GLY A 95 5.98 8.60 -1.13
CA GLY A 95 4.84 7.89 -1.68
C GLY A 95 4.36 6.79 -0.75
N ILE A 96 3.19 6.24 -1.06
CA ILE A 96 2.62 5.11 -0.33
C ILE A 96 2.36 3.97 -1.28
N LEU A 97 2.73 2.76 -0.86
CA LEU A 97 2.43 1.54 -1.60
C LEU A 97 1.35 0.76 -0.84
N ILE A 98 0.21 0.60 -1.48
CA ILE A 98 -0.99 0.03 -0.88
C ILE A 98 -1.23 -1.35 -1.46
N TYR A 99 -1.36 -2.34 -0.58
CA TYR A 99 -1.66 -3.72 -0.90
C TYR A 99 -3.15 -3.95 -0.69
N VAL A 100 -3.85 -4.30 -1.77
CA VAL A 100 -5.30 -4.51 -1.74
C VAL A 100 -5.61 -5.94 -2.17
N PRO A 101 -6.12 -6.80 -1.28
CA PRO A 101 -6.59 -8.13 -1.67
C PRO A 101 -7.53 -8.07 -2.88
N THR A 102 -7.34 -8.99 -3.82
CA THR A 102 -8.06 -8.99 -5.10
C THR A 102 -9.57 -9.01 -4.89
N GLU A 103 -10.03 -9.80 -3.92
CA GLU A 103 -11.43 -9.93 -3.55
C GLU A 103 -12.07 -8.62 -3.07
N ILE A 104 -11.30 -7.76 -2.40
CA ILE A 104 -11.76 -6.45 -1.88
C ILE A 104 -11.89 -5.48 -3.06
N LEU A 105 -10.83 -5.34 -3.87
CA LEU A 105 -10.84 -4.37 -4.96
C LEU A 105 -11.86 -4.73 -6.04
N GLU A 106 -11.99 -6.01 -6.39
CA GLU A 106 -12.93 -6.46 -7.41
C GLU A 106 -14.38 -6.32 -6.93
N ARG A 107 -14.67 -6.63 -5.65
CA ARG A 107 -16.02 -6.40 -5.08
C ARG A 107 -16.38 -4.92 -5.07
N HIS A 108 -15.45 -4.05 -4.70
CA HIS A 108 -15.66 -2.61 -4.71
C HIS A 108 -15.95 -2.09 -6.13
N LYS A 109 -15.19 -2.54 -7.14
CA LYS A 109 -15.45 -2.20 -8.54
C LYS A 109 -16.83 -2.63 -9.00
N ILE A 110 -17.31 -3.81 -8.58
CA ILE A 110 -18.68 -4.27 -8.88
C ILE A 110 -19.72 -3.34 -8.25
N ASN A 111 -19.50 -2.89 -7.01
CA ASN A 111 -20.42 -2.00 -6.30
C ASN A 111 -20.45 -0.57 -6.86
N GLN A 112 -19.48 -0.17 -7.68
CA GLN A 112 -19.45 1.13 -8.36
C GLN A 112 -20.18 1.15 -9.72
N ILE A 113 -20.68 0.00 -10.21
CA ILE A 113 -21.42 -0.14 -11.48
C ILE A 113 -22.92 -0.07 -11.24
#